data_AF-K1RZ06-F1
#
_entry.id   AF-K1RZ06-F1
#
_cell.length_a   1.000
_cell.length_b   1.000
_cell.length_c   1.000
_cell.angle_alpha   90.00
_cell.angle_beta   90.00
_cell.angle_gamma   90.00
#
_symmetry.space_group_name_H-M   'P 1'
#
loop_
_entity.id
_entity.type
_entity.pdbx_description
1 polymer ?
#
loop_
_entity_poly.entity_id
_entity_poly.type
_entity_poly.pdbx_seq_one_letter_code
_entity_poly.pdbx_strand_id
1 'polypeptide(L)'
;MQNNIRNTNLRFNLDKEQQRRAWEYLQTMDRQDFKSYSQVISLALVDYFDRYYRTQADPYLETREREELFVKQIVDAVENSLKQALPLFLSGLTAGMAQRE
;
A
#
# COMPACT_ATOMS: atom_id res chain seq x y z
N MET A 1 -14.07 -22.19 -33.82
CA MET A 1 -14.36 -20.84 -33.31
C MET A 1 -14.05 -20.81 -31.83
N GLN A 2 -13.05 -20.03 -31.44
CA GLN A 2 -12.59 -19.92 -30.06
C GLN A 2 -13.65 -19.14 -29.27
N ASN A 3 -14.33 -19.79 -28.33
CA ASN A 3 -15.28 -19.14 -27.42
C ASN A 3 -14.51 -18.32 -26.37
N ASN A 4 -13.93 -17.20 -26.82
CA ASN A 4 -13.13 -16.28 -26.00
C ASN A 4 -14.00 -15.30 -25.20
N ILE A 5 -15.32 -15.31 -25.41
CA ILE A 5 -16.29 -14.52 -24.65
C ILE A 5 -17.09 -15.47 -23.77
N ARG A 6 -17.02 -15.24 -22.45
CA ARG A 6 -17.81 -15.95 -21.44
C ARG A 6 -18.76 -14.96 -20.79
N ASN A 7 -20.03 -15.33 -20.66
CA ASN A 7 -21.02 -14.50 -19.98
C ASN A 7 -21.19 -14.97 -18.53
N THR A 8 -21.50 -14.02 -17.65
CA THR A 8 -21.88 -14.30 -16.26
C THR A 8 -22.93 -13.26 -15.90
N ASN A 9 -24.08 -13.74 -15.41
CA ASN A 9 -25.17 -12.87 -14.99
C ASN A 9 -24.95 -12.44 -13.54
N LEU A 10 -24.90 -11.12 -13.30
CA LEU A 10 -24.75 -10.53 -11.97
C LEU A 10 -26.09 -9.98 -11.49
N ARG A 11 -26.46 -10.26 -10.24
CA ARG A 11 -27.66 -9.73 -9.59
C ARG A 11 -27.26 -8.93 -8.36
N PHE A 12 -27.86 -7.76 -8.20
CA PHE A 12 -27.66 -6.89 -7.04
C PHE A 12 -28.89 -6.98 -6.12
N ASN A 13 -28.66 -7.31 -4.86
CA ASN A 13 -29.65 -7.18 -3.81
C ASN A 13 -29.62 -5.77 -3.23
N LEU A 14 -30.68 -5.00 -3.48
CA LEU A 14 -30.77 -3.60 -3.07
C LEU A 14 -30.96 -3.41 -1.55
N ASP A 15 -31.29 -4.48 -0.80
CA ASP A 15 -31.33 -4.44 0.66
C ASP A 15 -29.93 -4.38 1.28
N LYS A 16 -28.89 -4.75 0.51
CA LYS A 16 -27.50 -4.69 0.95
C LYS A 16 -26.88 -3.38 0.46
N GLU A 17 -26.44 -2.55 1.40
CA GLU A 17 -25.91 -1.21 1.09
C GLU A 17 -24.80 -1.23 0.03
N GLN A 18 -23.82 -2.14 0.16
CA GLN A 18 -22.72 -2.25 -0.80
C GLN A 18 -23.23 -2.54 -2.23
N GLN A 19 -24.19 -3.47 -2.37
CA GLN A 19 -24.72 -3.85 -3.68
C GLN A 19 -25.66 -2.78 -4.25
N ARG A 20 -26.43 -2.11 -3.40
CA ARG A 20 -27.24 -0.93 -3.78
C ARG A 20 -26.36 0.19 -4.32
N ARG A 21 -25.28 0.55 -3.62
CA ARG A 21 -24.34 1.58 -4.08
C ARG A 21 -23.63 1.17 -5.37
N ALA A 22 -23.20 -0.09 -5.49
CA ALA A 22 -22.62 -0.60 -6.73
C ALA A 22 -23.61 -0.49 -7.90
N TRP A 23 -24.89 -0.80 -7.67
CA TRP A 23 -25.94 -0.62 -8.65
C TRP A 23 -26.14 0.86 -9.03
N GLU A 24 -26.22 1.75 -8.04
CA GLU A 24 -26.35 3.20 -8.25
C GLU A 24 -25.20 3.74 -9.10
N TYR A 25 -23.95 3.39 -8.79
CA TYR A 25 -22.78 3.79 -9.59
C TYR A 25 -22.86 3.31 -11.04
N LEU A 26 -23.32 2.08 -11.27
CA LEU A 26 -23.54 1.60 -12.64
C LEU A 26 -24.66 2.37 -13.34
N GLN A 27 -25.70 2.80 -12.63
CA GLN A 27 -26.78 3.59 -13.27
C GLN A 27 -26.35 5.04 -13.57
N THR A 28 -25.52 5.64 -12.72
CA THR A 28 -25.12 7.04 -12.85
C THR A 28 -23.79 7.27 -13.56
N MET A 29 -23.08 6.21 -13.97
CA MET A 29 -21.79 6.36 -14.64
C MET A 29 -21.92 7.05 -16.00
N ASP A 30 -20.91 7.84 -16.36
CA ASP A 30 -20.82 8.42 -17.70
C ASP A 30 -20.41 7.35 -18.73
N ARG A 31 -21.25 7.11 -19.72
CA ARG A 31 -20.98 6.13 -20.77
C ARG A 31 -19.90 6.58 -21.75
N GLN A 32 -19.57 7.86 -21.83
CA GLN A 32 -18.46 8.35 -22.65
C GLN A 32 -17.11 7.91 -22.08
N ASP A 33 -16.95 8.05 -20.77
CA ASP A 33 -15.70 7.70 -20.08
C ASP A 33 -15.59 6.19 -19.84
N PHE A 34 -16.66 5.58 -19.34
CA PHE A 34 -16.62 4.22 -18.81
C PHE A 34 -17.05 3.14 -19.81
N LYS A 35 -17.56 3.53 -20.98
CA LYS A 35 -17.94 2.70 -22.14
C LYS A 35 -19.08 1.69 -21.88
N SER A 36 -18.90 0.74 -20.97
CA SER A 36 -19.89 -0.32 -20.69
C SER A 36 -19.80 -0.86 -19.26
N TYR A 37 -20.89 -1.44 -18.77
CA TYR A 37 -20.92 -2.07 -17.44
C TYR A 37 -19.91 -3.19 -17.33
N SER A 38 -19.78 -4.03 -18.36
CA SER A 38 -18.81 -5.12 -18.37
C SER A 38 -17.37 -4.63 -18.23
N GLN A 39 -17.03 -3.48 -18.81
CA GLN A 39 -15.70 -2.89 -18.69
C GLN A 39 -15.42 -2.38 -17.28
N VAL A 40 -16.37 -1.66 -16.67
CA VAL A 40 -16.20 -1.15 -15.31
C VAL A 40 -16.14 -2.29 -14.30
N ILE A 41 -17.02 -3.29 -14.46
CA ILE A 41 -17.06 -4.47 -13.59
C ILE A 41 -15.78 -5.28 -13.71
N SER A 42 -15.22 -5.47 -14.92
CA SER A 42 -13.97 -6.21 -15.09
C SER A 42 -12.78 -5.48 -14.44
N LEU A 43 -12.70 -4.16 -14.60
CA LEU A 43 -11.68 -3.34 -13.96
C LEU A 43 -11.77 -3.41 -12.42
N ALA A 44 -12.98 -3.25 -11.87
CA ALA A 44 -13.19 -3.31 -10.43
C ALA A 44 -12.88 -4.69 -9.84
N LEU A 45 -13.22 -5.78 -10.54
CA LEU A 45 -12.89 -7.14 -10.12
C LEU A 45 -11.39 -7.37 -10.08
N VAL A 46 -10.67 -6.98 -11.14
CA VAL A 46 -9.21 -7.12 -11.21
C VAL A 46 -8.55 -6.28 -10.11
N ASP A 47 -8.93 -5.01 -9.94
CA ASP A 47 -8.37 -4.13 -8.90
C ASP A 47 -8.61 -4.69 -7.48
N TYR A 48 -9.82 -5.21 -7.21
CA TYR A 48 -10.11 -5.82 -5.91
C TYR A 48 -9.21 -7.01 -5.60
N PHE A 49 -9.09 -7.96 -6.54
CA PHE A 49 -8.27 -9.15 -6.34
C PHE A 49 -6.78 -8.84 -6.34
N ASP A 50 -6.31 -7.93 -7.19
CA ASP A 50 -4.92 -7.48 -7.19
C ASP A 50 -4.53 -6.90 -5.82
N ARG A 51 -5.39 -6.05 -5.23
CA ARG A 51 -5.16 -5.54 -3.87
C ARG A 51 -5.17 -6.67 -2.85
N TYR A 52 -6.18 -7.54 -2.90
CA TYR A 52 -6.31 -8.65 -1.97
C TYR A 52 -5.07 -9.56 -1.97
N TYR A 53 -4.57 -9.93 -3.15
CA TYR A 53 -3.39 -10.78 -3.26
C TYR A 53 -2.08 -10.04 -2.99
N ARG A 54 -1.98 -8.73 -3.29
CA ARG A 54 -0.82 -7.91 -2.88
C ARG A 54 -0.69 -7.83 -1.37
N THR A 55 -1.78 -7.54 -0.67
CA THR A 55 -1.80 -7.51 0.80
C THR A 55 -1.51 -8.89 1.40
N GLN A 56 -1.90 -9.98 0.73
CA GLN A 56 -1.54 -11.34 1.16
C GLN A 56 -0.06 -11.67 0.90
N ALA A 57 0.51 -11.17 -0.20
CA ALA A 57 1.90 -11.43 -0.60
C ALA A 57 2.92 -10.53 0.11
N ASP A 58 2.49 -9.41 0.69
CA ASP A 58 3.35 -8.50 1.45
C ASP A 58 2.85 -8.31 2.90
N PRO A 59 3.23 -9.22 3.82
CA PRO A 59 2.86 -9.16 5.24
C PRO A 59 3.46 -7.99 6.02
N TYR A 60 4.31 -7.15 5.40
CA TYR A 60 5.14 -6.18 6.12
C TYR A 60 4.61 -4.74 6.07
N LEU A 61 3.61 -4.43 5.23
CA LEU A 61 3.19 -3.04 4.98
C LEU A 61 1.86 -2.60 5.62
N GLU A 62 1.02 -3.47 6.20
CA GLU A 62 -0.35 -3.08 6.56
C GLU A 62 -0.71 -3.04 8.06
N THR A 63 0.12 -3.54 8.98
CA THR A 63 -0.17 -3.30 10.42
C THR A 63 0.61 -2.08 10.88
N ARG A 64 -0.11 -0.99 11.15
CA ARG A 64 0.44 0.26 11.71
C ARG A 64 1.34 0.01 12.92
N GLU A 65 0.98 -0.98 13.75
CA GLU A 65 1.80 -1.43 14.88
C GLU A 65 3.18 -1.99 14.47
N ARG A 66 3.27 -2.71 13.34
CA ARG A 66 4.55 -3.23 12.83
C ARG A 66 5.37 -2.18 12.12
N GLU A 67 4.73 -1.24 11.44
CA GLU A 67 5.42 -0.06 10.92
C GLU A 67 6.05 0.74 12.07
N GLU A 68 5.30 0.98 13.14
CA GLU A 68 5.82 1.64 14.35
C GLU A 68 6.97 0.85 15.01
N LEU A 69 6.88 -0.48 15.07
CA LEU A 69 7.96 -1.33 15.58
C LEU A 69 9.21 -1.27 14.68
N PHE A 70 9.04 -1.30 13.36
CA PHE A 70 10.14 -1.20 12.40
C PHE A 70 10.83 0.16 12.48
N VAL A 71 10.05 1.23 12.52
CA VAL A 71 10.57 2.59 12.71
C VAL A 71 11.33 2.68 14.04
N LYS A 72 10.78 2.12 15.12
CA LYS A 72 11.47 2.10 16.41
C LYS A 72 12.81 1.36 16.35
N GLN A 73 12.87 0.20 15.70
CA GLN A 73 14.12 -0.55 15.53
C GLN A 73 15.17 0.24 14.74
N ILE A 74 14.77 0.96 13.69
CA ILE A 74 15.68 1.83 12.94
C ILE A 74 16.18 2.96 13.83
N VAL A 75 15.29 3.65 14.53
CA VAL A 75 15.66 4.78 15.41
C VAL A 75 16.62 4.32 16.51
N ASP A 76 16.32 3.21 17.17
CA ASP A 76 17.17 2.65 18.24
C ASP A 76 18.56 2.24 17.69
N ALA A 77 18.61 1.62 16.51
CA ALA A 77 19.87 1.23 15.88
C ALA A 77 20.74 2.44 15.50
N VAL A 78 20.13 3.48 14.91
CA VAL A 78 20.82 4.73 14.56
C VAL A 78 21.30 5.44 15.81
N GLU A 79 20.47 5.55 16.85
CA GLU A 79 20.84 6.18 18.12
C GLU A 79 22.03 5.47 18.77
N ASN A 80 22.01 4.14 18.82
CA ASN A 80 23.11 3.35 19.38
C ASN A 80 24.40 3.49 18.56
N SER A 81 24.30 3.49 17.23
CA SER A 81 25.44 3.73 16.34
C SER A 81 26.05 5.12 16.58
N LEU A 82 25.20 6.15 16.70
CA LEU A 82 25.66 7.51 16.98
C LEU A 82 26.36 7.61 18.34
N LYS A 83 25.78 7.01 19.39
CA LYS A 83 26.38 6.99 20.73
C LYS A 83 27.78 6.37 20.75
N GLN A 84 28.03 5.37 19.89
CA GLN A 84 29.33 4.72 19.79
C GLN A 84 30.34 5.52 18.96
N ALA A 85 29.89 6.10 17.84
CA ALA A 85 30.77 6.79 16.91
C ALA A 85 31.11 8.23 17.34
N LEU A 86 30.18 8.92 18.00
CA LEU A 86 30.30 10.35 18.33
C LEU A 86 31.45 10.65 19.30
N PRO A 87 31.69 9.87 20.39
CA PRO A 87 32.83 10.11 21.28
C PRO A 87 34.17 9.92 20.58
N LEU A 88 34.30 8.88 19.73
CA LEU A 88 35.51 8.66 18.94
C LEU A 88 35.76 9.84 17.99
N PHE A 89 34.72 10.27 17.28
CA PHE A 89 34.82 11.41 16.37
C PHE A 89 35.24 12.70 17.07
N LEU A 90 34.61 13.04 18.21
CA LEU A 90 34.95 14.23 18.99
C LEU A 90 36.36 14.15 19.56
N SER A 91 36.79 12.99 20.05
CA SER A 91 38.17 12.79 20.53
C SER A 91 39.23 12.99 19.44
N GLY A 92 38.93 12.55 18.20
CA GLY A 92 39.80 12.79 17.05
C GLY A 92 39.92 14.28 16.69
N LEU A 93 38.82 15.03 16.77
CA LEU A 93 38.83 16.48 16.54
C LEU A 93 39.63 17.23 17.61
N THR A 94 39.46 16.88 18.90
CA THR A 94 40.22 17.52 19.98
C THR A 94 41.70 17.18 19.93
N ALA A 95 42.05 15.94 19.58
CA ALA A 95 43.45 15.54 19.38
C ALA A 95 44.10 16.30 18.22
N GLY A 96 43.39 16.44 17.09
CA GLY A 96 43.87 17.21 15.94
C GLY A 96 44.00 18.72 16.20
N MET A 97 43.20 19.27 17.11
CA MET A 97 43.34 20.67 17.57
C MET A 97 44.52 20.84 18.53
N ALA A 98 44.73 19.92 19.47
CA ALA A 98 45.86 19.96 20.41
C ALA A 98 47.23 19.74 19.76
N GLN A 99 47.29 19.05 18.61
CA GLN A 99 48.53 18.80 17.88
C GLN A 99 48.96 19.98 16.97
N ARG A 100 48.15 21.04 16.91
CA ARG A 100 48.40 22.26 16.12
C ARG A 100 48.85 23.47 16.95
N GLU A 101 48.93 23.33 18.28
CA GLU A 101 49.62 24.26 19.19
C GLU A 101 51.07 23.81 19.43
#